data_AF-A0A917J847-F1
#
_entry.id   AF-A0A917J847-F1
#
_cell.length_a   1.000
_cell.length_b   1.000
_cell.length_c   1.000
_cell.angle_alpha   90.00
_cell.angle_beta   90.00
_cell.angle_gamma   90.00
#
_symmetry.space_group_name_H-M   'P 1'
#
loop_
_entity.id
_entity.type
_entity.pdbx_description
1 polymer ?
#
loop_
_entity_poly.entity_id
_entity_poly.type
_entity_poly.pdbx_seq_one_letter_code
_entity_poly.pdbx_strand_id
1 'polypeptide(L)'
;MKPVNSSDLRNAYIRFVLYFVALIAFSILALYFFFLTSNREVTMLNERVKQSDDLIAVRSDINNNFDIILQRMQQLSQYTKMNAEEMNNQTLLLNDIQECNLKIQDKLHQNPVALKSFELYKKLSDNISTAANVKDSLYTTRFQIESLRSQLESCNRTNRSAVNRIKGRFGR
;
A
#
# COMPACT_ATOMS: atom_id res chain seq x y z
N MET A 1 -40.59 83.91 -12.49
CA MET A 1 -39.89 82.69 -12.01
C MET A 1 -40.89 81.86 -11.22
N LYS A 2 -41.23 80.64 -11.68
CA LYS A 2 -42.27 79.79 -11.06
C LYS A 2 -41.79 79.33 -9.67
N PRO A 3 -42.64 79.40 -8.63
CA PRO A 3 -42.26 78.93 -7.30
C PRO A 3 -42.00 77.43 -7.37
N VAL A 4 -40.77 77.03 -7.07
CA VAL A 4 -40.37 75.63 -6.98
C VAL A 4 -41.14 75.05 -5.80
N ASN A 5 -42.00 74.07 -6.07
CA ASN A 5 -42.73 73.33 -5.04
C ASN A 5 -41.72 72.52 -4.21
N SER A 6 -41.16 73.16 -3.18
CA SER A 6 -40.09 72.63 -2.33
C SER A 6 -40.46 71.33 -1.63
N SER A 7 -41.77 71.07 -1.47
CA SER A 7 -42.32 69.85 -0.91
C SER A 7 -42.11 68.62 -1.80
N ASP A 8 -42.33 68.76 -3.12
CA ASP A 8 -42.16 67.70 -4.11
C ASP A 8 -40.68 67.35 -4.29
N LEU A 9 -39.83 68.38 -4.34
CA LEU A 9 -38.39 68.20 -4.45
C LEU A 9 -37.85 67.43 -3.24
N ARG A 10 -38.28 67.79 -2.02
CA ARG A 10 -37.89 67.08 -0.79
C ARG A 10 -38.33 65.62 -0.80
N ASN A 11 -39.53 65.32 -1.28
CA ASN A 11 -40.04 63.95 -1.34
C ASN A 11 -39.29 63.10 -2.38
N ALA A 12 -38.96 63.68 -3.54
CA ALA A 12 -38.14 63.03 -4.56
C ALA A 12 -36.72 62.72 -4.04
N TYR A 13 -36.09 63.66 -3.32
CA TYR A 13 -34.77 63.43 -2.69
C TYR A 13 -34.82 62.34 -1.62
N ILE A 14 -35.85 62.29 -0.77
CA ILE A 14 -36.01 61.24 0.24
C ILE A 14 -36.16 59.86 -0.42
N ARG A 15 -36.97 59.76 -1.48
CA ARG A 15 -37.11 58.51 -2.25
C ARG A 15 -35.79 58.09 -2.89
N PHE A 16 -35.06 59.03 -3.49
CA PHE A 16 -33.75 58.77 -4.07
C PHE A 16 -32.75 58.24 -3.03
N VAL A 17 -32.68 58.89 -1.86
CA VAL A 17 -31.81 58.45 -0.75
C VAL A 17 -32.23 57.07 -0.25
N LEU A 18 -33.53 56.78 -0.12
CA LEU A 18 -34.01 55.45 0.27
C LEU A 18 -33.61 54.36 -0.73
N TYR A 19 -33.79 54.59 -2.03
CA TYR A 19 -33.36 53.64 -3.06
C TYR A 19 -31.84 53.47 -3.08
N PHE A 20 -31.09 54.56 -2.87
CA PHE A 20 -29.63 54.51 -2.81
C PHE A 20 -29.14 53.69 -1.61
N VAL A 21 -29.72 53.91 -0.42
CA VAL A 21 -29.40 53.13 0.79
C VAL A 21 -29.81 51.67 0.61
N ALA A 22 -30.97 51.38 0.03
CA ALA A 22 -31.41 50.01 -0.25
C ALA A 22 -30.47 49.31 -1.23
N LEU A 23 -29.97 50.00 -2.26
CA LEU A 23 -29.01 49.46 -3.22
C LEU A 23 -27.67 49.16 -2.56
N ILE A 24 -27.17 50.06 -1.71
CA ILE A 24 -25.94 49.82 -0.94
C ILE A 24 -26.11 48.61 -0.02
N ALA A 25 -27.22 48.53 0.72
CA ALA A 25 -27.50 47.42 1.61
C ALA A 25 -27.57 46.08 0.85
N PHE A 26 -28.25 46.07 -0.32
CA PHE A 26 -28.33 44.91 -1.18
C PHE A 26 -26.96 44.48 -1.73
N SER A 27 -26.12 45.44 -2.13
CA SER A 27 -24.76 45.17 -2.61
C SER A 27 -23.88 44.55 -1.52
N ILE A 28 -23.92 45.08 -0.30
CA ILE A 28 -23.19 44.53 0.85
C ILE A 28 -23.67 43.11 1.16
N LEU A 29 -24.98 42.88 1.13
CA LEU A 29 -25.59 41.58 1.39
C LEU A 29 -25.19 40.54 0.31
N ALA A 30 -25.16 40.94 -0.96
CA ALA A 30 -24.69 40.08 -2.05
C ALA A 30 -23.20 39.71 -1.88
N LEU A 31 -22.34 40.67 -1.54
CA LEU A 31 -20.93 40.41 -1.24
C LEU A 31 -20.77 39.48 -0.03
N TYR A 32 -21.56 39.67 1.02
CA TYR A 32 -21.55 38.82 2.20
C TYR A 32 -21.86 37.36 1.85
N PHE A 33 -22.93 37.11 1.09
CA PHE A 33 -23.28 35.75 0.65
C PHE A 33 -22.22 35.14 -0.26
N PHE A 34 -21.60 35.94 -1.13
CA PHE A 34 -20.50 35.50 -1.98
C PHE A 34 -19.31 35.01 -1.14
N PHE A 35 -18.84 35.81 -0.17
CA PHE A 35 -17.74 35.41 0.70
C PHE A 35 -18.08 34.21 1.59
N LEU A 36 -19.32 34.15 2.10
CA LEU A 36 -19.79 33.00 2.90
C LEU A 36 -19.73 31.70 2.09
N THR A 37 -20.21 31.74 0.84
CA THR A 37 -20.21 30.59 -0.06
C THR A 37 -18.79 30.19 -0.43
N SER A 38 -17.95 31.16 -0.81
CA SER A 38 -16.55 30.92 -1.16
C SER A 38 -15.77 30.27 -0.02
N ASN A 39 -15.93 30.75 1.23
CA ASN A 39 -15.28 30.13 2.38
C ASN A 39 -15.75 28.69 2.62
N ARG A 40 -17.05 28.41 2.41
CA ARG A 40 -17.60 27.06 2.54
C ARG A 40 -17.09 26.12 1.44
N GLU A 41 -16.95 26.62 0.22
CA GLU A 41 -16.36 25.85 -0.88
C GLU A 41 -14.89 25.54 -0.64
N VAL A 42 -14.10 26.53 -0.19
CA VAL A 42 -12.67 26.34 0.12
C VAL A 42 -12.47 25.32 1.23
N THR A 43 -13.29 25.35 2.29
CA THR A 43 -13.23 24.37 3.39
C THR A 43 -13.58 22.97 2.91
N MET A 44 -14.69 22.80 2.17
CA MET A 44 -15.06 21.50 1.60
C MET A 44 -14.01 20.98 0.60
N LEU A 45 -13.39 21.86 -0.18
CA LEU A 45 -12.33 21.49 -1.11
C LEU A 45 -11.09 21.00 -0.37
N ASN A 46 -10.65 21.73 0.65
CA ASN A 46 -9.50 21.33 1.48
C ASN A 46 -9.74 19.97 2.17
N GLU A 47 -10.96 19.71 2.66
CA GLU A 47 -11.30 18.40 3.23
C GLU A 47 -11.17 17.28 2.20
N ARG A 48 -11.66 17.49 0.97
CA ARG A 48 -11.53 16.51 -0.13
C ARG A 48 -10.08 16.30 -0.55
N VAL A 49 -9.28 17.36 -0.63
CA VAL A 49 -7.85 17.26 -0.94
C VAL A 49 -7.15 16.44 0.14
N LYS A 50 -7.40 16.73 1.42
CA LYS A 50 -6.80 15.97 2.53
C LYS A 50 -7.16 14.48 2.47
N GLN A 51 -8.43 14.15 2.22
CA GLN A 51 -8.85 12.75 2.05
C GLN A 51 -8.15 12.07 0.86
N SER A 52 -7.94 12.80 -0.23
CA SER A 52 -7.20 12.29 -1.39
C SER A 52 -5.73 12.07 -1.07
N ASP A 53 -5.09 13.00 -0.37
CA ASP A 53 -3.68 12.90 0.03
C ASP A 53 -3.47 11.72 0.98
N ASP A 54 -4.37 11.53 1.95
CA ASP A 54 -4.35 10.38 2.86
C ASP A 54 -4.46 9.05 2.07
N LEU A 55 -5.34 8.98 1.08
CA LEU A 55 -5.46 7.80 0.21
C LEU A 55 -4.22 7.55 -0.65
N ILE A 56 -3.60 8.62 -1.18
CA ILE A 56 -2.35 8.53 -1.95
C ILE A 56 -1.22 8.03 -1.05
N ALA A 57 -1.12 8.54 0.18
CA ALA A 57 -0.11 8.11 1.15
C ALA A 57 -0.25 6.62 1.48
N VAL A 58 -1.47 6.15 1.75
CA VAL A 58 -1.75 4.72 1.98
C VAL A 58 -1.35 3.88 0.77
N ARG A 59 -1.71 4.31 -0.44
CA ARG A 59 -1.36 3.58 -1.67
C ARG A 59 0.15 3.52 -1.87
N SER A 60 0.87 4.62 -1.63
CA SER A 60 2.32 4.67 -1.76
C SER A 60 2.99 3.71 -0.79
N ASP A 61 2.51 3.63 0.44
CA ASP A 61 3.05 2.72 1.45
C ASP A 61 2.80 1.25 1.07
N ILE A 62 1.59 0.91 0.63
CA ILE A 62 1.28 -0.42 0.11
C ILE A 62 2.22 -0.79 -1.06
N ASN A 63 2.42 0.11 -2.01
CA ASN A 63 3.33 -0.12 -3.15
C ASN A 63 4.77 -0.34 -2.68
N ASN A 64 5.28 0.47 -1.76
CA ASN A 64 6.63 0.30 -1.21
C ASN A 64 6.81 -1.08 -0.56
N ASN A 65 5.81 -1.57 0.16
CA ASN A 65 5.86 -2.92 0.75
C ASN A 65 5.85 -4.01 -0.34
N PHE A 66 5.09 -3.84 -1.43
CA PHE A 66 5.14 -4.75 -2.57
C PHE A 66 6.50 -4.74 -3.28
N ASP A 67 7.14 -3.58 -3.42
CA ASP A 67 8.48 -3.47 -4.01
C ASP A 67 9.53 -4.18 -3.15
N ILE A 68 9.44 -4.04 -1.82
CA ILE A 68 10.30 -4.79 -0.89
C ILE A 68 10.08 -6.30 -1.08
N ILE A 69 8.83 -6.76 -1.12
CA ILE A 69 8.53 -8.19 -1.34
C ILE A 69 9.11 -8.66 -2.67
N LEU A 70 8.96 -7.88 -3.75
CA LEU A 70 9.49 -8.22 -5.06
C LEU A 70 11.02 -8.36 -5.01
N GLN A 71 11.71 -7.41 -4.39
CA GLN A 71 13.16 -7.44 -4.23
C GLN A 71 13.61 -8.67 -3.41
N ARG A 72 12.92 -8.98 -2.31
CA ARG A 72 13.20 -10.16 -1.48
C ARG A 72 12.97 -11.46 -2.25
N MET A 73 11.89 -11.54 -3.02
CA MET A 73 11.58 -12.68 -3.88
C MET A 73 12.65 -12.90 -4.96
N GLN A 74 13.18 -11.82 -5.54
CA GLN A 74 14.30 -11.86 -6.49
C GLN A 74 15.57 -12.37 -5.80
N GLN A 75 15.91 -11.87 -4.61
CA GLN A 75 17.04 -12.37 -3.82
C GLN A 75 16.91 -13.87 -3.54
N LEU A 76 15.73 -14.32 -3.11
CA LEU A 76 15.42 -15.73 -2.90
C LEU A 76 15.62 -16.60 -4.15
N SER A 77 15.45 -16.04 -5.36
CA SER A 77 15.67 -16.79 -6.62
C SER A 77 17.15 -16.97 -6.97
N GLN A 78 18.05 -16.16 -6.41
CA GLN A 78 19.49 -16.23 -6.68
C GLN A 78 20.19 -17.34 -5.88
N TYR A 79 19.60 -17.77 -4.76
CA TYR A 79 20.16 -18.86 -3.97
C TYR A 79 20.00 -20.19 -4.69
N THR A 80 21.14 -20.77 -5.05
CA THR A 80 21.22 -22.03 -5.79
C THR A 80 21.87 -23.15 -4.99
N LYS A 81 22.60 -22.83 -3.90
CA LYS A 81 23.37 -23.79 -3.10
C LYS A 81 22.67 -24.08 -1.76
N MET A 82 22.93 -25.28 -1.22
CA MET A 82 22.36 -25.75 0.04
C MET A 82 23.44 -25.78 1.12
N ASN A 83 23.80 -24.61 1.61
CA ASN A 83 24.71 -24.38 2.72
C ASN A 83 23.87 -23.86 3.90
N ALA A 84 24.21 -24.25 5.13
CA ALA A 84 23.45 -23.88 6.31
C ALA A 84 23.24 -22.36 6.46
N GLU A 85 24.24 -21.57 6.05
CA GLU A 85 24.20 -20.11 6.03
C GLU A 85 23.22 -19.55 4.98
N GLU A 86 23.19 -20.12 3.77
CA GLU A 86 22.21 -19.75 2.75
C GLU A 86 20.78 -20.13 3.18
N MET A 87 20.62 -21.24 3.89
CA MET A 87 19.32 -21.70 4.40
C MET A 87 18.75 -20.76 5.46
N ASN A 88 19.60 -20.29 6.38
CA ASN A 88 19.20 -19.30 7.39
C ASN A 88 18.79 -17.97 6.72
N ASN A 89 19.57 -17.52 5.74
CA ASN A 89 19.28 -16.30 5.00
C ASN A 89 17.98 -16.42 4.19
N GLN A 90 17.72 -17.56 3.54
CA GLN A 90 16.46 -17.82 2.85
C GLN A 90 15.25 -17.77 3.78
N THR A 91 15.37 -18.35 4.98
CA THR A 91 14.30 -18.34 6.00
C THR A 91 14.01 -16.91 6.45
N LEU A 92 15.06 -16.11 6.68
CA LEU A 92 14.93 -14.70 7.03
C LEU A 92 14.21 -13.91 5.92
N LEU A 93 14.59 -14.13 4.65
CA LEU A 93 13.93 -13.46 3.52
C LEU A 93 12.46 -13.87 3.35
N LEU A 94 12.11 -15.13 3.62
CA LEU A 94 10.72 -15.59 3.60
C LEU A 94 9.89 -14.95 4.72
N ASN A 95 10.47 -14.85 5.92
CA ASN A 95 9.83 -14.15 7.04
C ASN A 95 9.61 -12.67 6.74
N ASP A 96 10.62 -11.99 6.17
CA ASP A 96 10.49 -10.60 5.72
C ASP A 96 9.32 -10.43 4.73
N ILE A 97 9.19 -11.35 3.76
CA ILE A 97 8.09 -11.33 2.79
C ILE A 97 6.73 -11.49 3.48
N GLN A 98 6.62 -12.45 4.41
CA GLN A 98 5.38 -12.68 5.14
C GLN A 98 5.02 -11.49 6.02
N GLU A 99 5.98 -10.89 6.72
CA GLU A 99 5.76 -9.70 7.55
C GLU A 99 5.30 -8.50 6.71
N CYS A 100 5.96 -8.24 5.57
CA CYS A 100 5.53 -7.19 4.64
C CYS A 100 4.12 -7.45 4.10
N ASN A 101 3.79 -8.71 3.80
CA ASN A 101 2.47 -9.07 3.31
C ASN A 101 1.38 -8.86 4.39
N LEU A 102 1.68 -9.17 5.65
CA LEU A 102 0.79 -8.90 6.78
C LEU A 102 0.57 -7.40 6.99
N LYS A 103 1.62 -6.57 6.86
CA LYS A 103 1.49 -5.10 6.91
C LYS A 103 0.58 -4.56 5.81
N ILE A 104 0.67 -5.13 4.59
CA ILE A 104 -0.24 -4.80 3.49
C ILE A 104 -1.68 -5.17 3.85
N GLN A 105 -1.91 -6.39 4.36
CA GLN A 105 -3.25 -6.84 4.76
C GLN A 105 -3.84 -5.96 5.87
N ASP A 106 -3.06 -5.62 6.89
CA ASP A 106 -3.50 -4.74 7.98
C ASP A 106 -3.92 -3.36 7.45
N LYS A 107 -3.11 -2.76 6.55
CA LYS A 107 -3.47 -1.50 5.88
C LYS A 107 -4.72 -1.62 5.00
N LEU A 108 -4.94 -2.76 4.36
CA LEU A 108 -6.15 -3.02 3.58
C LEU A 108 -7.39 -3.17 4.48
N HIS A 109 -7.25 -3.80 5.65
CA HIS A 109 -8.34 -3.96 6.61
C HIS A 109 -8.73 -2.65 7.31
N GLN A 110 -7.75 -1.80 7.62
CA GLN A 110 -7.98 -0.49 8.26
C GLN A 110 -8.65 0.53 7.33
N ASN A 111 -8.62 0.31 6.01
CA ASN A 111 -9.25 1.19 5.03
C ASN A 111 -10.55 0.55 4.48
N PRO A 112 -11.72 0.84 5.07
CA PRO A 112 -13.00 0.24 4.65
C PRO A 112 -13.52 0.77 3.30
N VAL A 113 -12.77 1.64 2.62
CA VAL A 113 -13.21 2.22 1.36
C VAL A 113 -13.08 1.15 0.27
N ALA A 114 -14.22 0.66 -0.21
CA ALA A 114 -14.31 -0.36 -1.25
C ALA A 114 -13.91 0.19 -2.64
N LEU A 115 -12.63 0.57 -2.81
CA LEU A 115 -12.08 0.86 -4.13
C LEU A 115 -11.65 -0.44 -4.79
N LYS A 116 -11.94 -0.55 -6.09
CA LYS A 116 -11.49 -1.64 -6.95
C LYS A 116 -9.95 -1.85 -6.92
N SER A 117 -9.19 -0.79 -6.64
CA SER A 117 -7.74 -0.91 -6.47
C SER A 117 -7.34 -1.69 -5.21
N PHE A 118 -8.09 -1.58 -4.12
CA PHE A 118 -7.82 -2.34 -2.89
C PHE A 118 -8.15 -3.82 -3.04
N GLU A 119 -9.15 -4.15 -3.86
CA GLU A 119 -9.41 -5.54 -4.26
C GLU A 119 -8.23 -6.15 -5.03
N LEU A 120 -7.63 -5.38 -5.95
CA LEU A 120 -6.42 -5.82 -6.66
C LEU A 120 -5.25 -6.05 -5.70
N TYR A 121 -5.01 -5.13 -4.75
CA TYR A 121 -3.96 -5.29 -3.75
C TYR A 121 -4.20 -6.51 -2.85
N LYS A 122 -5.45 -6.77 -2.45
CA LYS A 122 -5.82 -7.97 -1.71
C LYS A 122 -5.50 -9.24 -2.50
N LYS A 123 -5.95 -9.31 -3.75
CA LYS A 123 -5.69 -10.46 -4.62
C LYS A 123 -4.19 -10.68 -4.83
N LEU A 124 -3.41 -9.60 -4.97
CA LEU A 124 -1.96 -9.68 -5.09
C LEU A 124 -1.31 -10.21 -3.80
N SER A 125 -1.75 -9.72 -2.65
CA SER A 125 -1.31 -10.20 -1.33
C SER A 125 -1.59 -11.69 -1.12
N ASP A 126 -2.78 -12.16 -1.52
CA ASP A 126 -3.16 -13.57 -1.45
C ASP A 126 -2.27 -14.45 -2.36
N ASN A 127 -1.97 -13.95 -3.57
CA ASN A 127 -1.06 -14.63 -4.50
C ASN A 127 0.37 -14.70 -3.95
N ILE A 128 0.85 -13.64 -3.28
CA ILE A 128 2.18 -13.63 -2.64
C ILE A 128 2.24 -14.64 -1.51
N SER A 129 1.19 -14.74 -0.68
CA SER A 129 1.12 -15.75 0.37
C SER A 129 1.21 -17.17 -0.21
N THR A 130 0.45 -17.42 -1.27
CA THR A 130 0.48 -18.71 -1.99
C THR A 130 1.88 -18.99 -2.56
N ALA A 131 2.49 -18.01 -3.21
CA ALA A 131 3.83 -18.16 -3.80
C ALA A 131 4.91 -18.40 -2.73
N ALA A 132 4.85 -17.70 -1.59
CA ALA A 132 5.77 -17.90 -0.47
C ALA A 132 5.65 -19.31 0.10
N ASN A 133 4.42 -19.81 0.31
CA ASN A 133 4.17 -21.16 0.81
C ASN A 133 4.67 -22.26 -0.14
N VAL A 134 4.44 -22.08 -1.46
CA VAL A 134 4.98 -22.99 -2.48
C VAL A 134 6.50 -23.00 -2.45
N LYS A 135 7.11 -21.81 -2.30
CA LYS A 135 8.56 -21.66 -2.29
C LYS A 135 9.20 -22.30 -1.06
N ASP A 136 8.61 -22.11 0.11
CA ASP A 136 8.99 -22.77 1.36
C ASP A 136 8.90 -24.32 1.26
N SER A 137 7.80 -24.81 0.70
CA SER A 137 7.60 -26.25 0.45
C SER A 137 8.64 -26.83 -0.50
N LEU A 138 8.97 -26.11 -1.58
CA LEU A 138 10.01 -26.50 -2.52
C LEU A 138 11.39 -26.54 -1.86
N TYR A 139 11.71 -25.58 -0.99
CA TYR A 139 12.97 -25.59 -0.24
C TYR A 139 13.07 -26.77 0.70
N THR A 140 12.02 -27.01 1.49
CA THR A 140 11.96 -28.17 2.40
C THR A 140 12.14 -29.48 1.65
N THR A 141 11.49 -29.62 0.50
CA THR A 141 11.61 -30.81 -0.35
C THR A 141 13.03 -30.97 -0.90
N ARG A 142 13.64 -29.88 -1.39
CA ARG A 142 15.00 -29.91 -1.93
C ARG A 142 16.04 -30.26 -0.86
N PHE A 143 15.86 -29.77 0.36
CA PHE A 143 16.67 -30.14 1.51
C PHE A 143 16.60 -31.64 1.79
N GLN A 144 15.39 -32.20 1.84
CA GLN A 144 15.19 -33.63 2.07
C GLN A 144 15.85 -34.48 0.99
N ILE A 145 15.75 -34.07 -0.28
CA ILE A 145 16.41 -34.77 -1.40
C ILE A 145 17.93 -34.79 -1.23
N GLU A 146 18.54 -33.65 -0.92
CA GLU A 146 20.00 -33.56 -0.77
C GLU A 146 20.50 -34.33 0.46
N SER A 147 19.76 -34.27 1.57
CA SER A 147 20.05 -35.05 2.77
C SER A 147 19.99 -36.56 2.50
N LEU A 148 18.92 -37.02 1.82
CA LEU A 148 18.78 -38.43 1.43
C LEU A 148 19.89 -38.86 0.46
N ARG A 149 20.25 -38.01 -0.50
CA ARG A 149 21.37 -38.27 -1.44
C ARG A 149 22.69 -38.44 -0.69
N SER A 150 22.99 -37.56 0.26
CA SER A 150 24.19 -37.64 1.11
C SER A 150 24.22 -38.92 1.95
N GLN A 151 23.09 -39.28 2.58
CA GLN A 151 22.96 -40.52 3.34
C GLN A 151 23.16 -41.75 2.46
N LEU A 152 22.58 -41.78 1.25
CA LEU A 152 22.72 -42.87 0.30
C LEU A 152 24.18 -43.02 -0.17
N GLU A 153 24.85 -41.90 -0.44
CA GLU A 153 26.26 -41.91 -0.83
C GLU A 153 27.16 -42.41 0.31
N SER A 154 26.91 -41.98 1.55
CA SER A 154 27.60 -42.48 2.74
C SER A 154 27.39 -43.98 2.95
N CYS A 155 26.16 -44.46 2.77
CA CYS A 155 25.83 -45.88 2.82
C CYS A 155 26.59 -46.67 1.73
N ASN A 156 26.60 -46.18 0.49
CA ASN A 156 27.32 -46.82 -0.60
C ASN A 156 28.84 -46.86 -0.36
N ARG A 157 29.43 -45.76 0.15
CA ARG A 157 30.85 -45.72 0.56
C ARG A 157 31.16 -46.73 1.66
N THR A 158 30.30 -46.84 2.67
CA THR A 158 30.42 -47.81 3.76
C THR A 158 30.27 -49.25 3.27
N ASN A 159 29.34 -49.50 2.36
CA ASN A 159 29.14 -50.82 1.77
C ASN A 159 30.35 -51.22 0.91
N ARG A 160 30.85 -50.33 0.05
CA ARG A 160 32.08 -50.56 -0.74
C ARG A 160 33.29 -50.84 0.14
N SER A 161 33.47 -50.08 1.22
CA SER A 161 34.59 -50.30 2.15
C SER A 161 34.46 -51.64 2.90
N ALA A 162 33.24 -52.04 3.28
CA ALA A 162 32.96 -53.35 3.86
C ALA A 162 33.23 -54.49 2.87
N VAL A 163 32.75 -54.40 1.63
CA VAL A 163 33.02 -55.38 0.56
C VAL A 163 34.52 -55.52 0.29
N ASN A 164 35.24 -54.40 0.21
CA ASN A 164 36.69 -54.42 0.01
C ASN A 164 37.43 -55.06 1.19
N ARG A 165 36.99 -54.83 2.44
CA ARG A 165 37.54 -55.50 3.63
C ARG A 165 37.25 -57.00 3.64
N ILE A 166 36.06 -57.44 3.22
CA ILE A 166 35.70 -58.86 3.16
C ILE A 166 36.50 -59.58 2.07
N LYS A 167 36.61 -58.99 0.86
CA LYS A 167 37.46 -59.53 -0.21
C LYS A 167 38.93 -59.60 0.18
N GLY A 168 39.45 -58.63 0.92
CA GLY A 168 40.84 -58.66 1.42
C GLY A 168 41.09 -59.68 2.53
N ARG A 169 40.05 -60.14 3.25
CA ARG A 169 40.16 -61.09 4.38
C ARG A 169 39.88 -62.54 4.01
N PHE A 170 39.13 -62.79 2.92
CA PHE A 170 38.79 -64.12 2.41
C PHE A 170 39.34 -64.40 1.00
N GLY A 171 40.07 -63.47 0.39
CA GLY A 171 40.77 -63.67 -0.88
C GLY A 171 42.09 -64.41 -0.69
N ARG A 172 42.00 -65.73 -0.53
CA ARG A 172 43.07 -66.69 -0.85
C ARG A 172 42.45 -67.79 -1.71
#